data_AF-A0A6B2Z6A1-F1
#
_entry.id   AF-A0A6B2Z6A1-F1
#
_cell.length_a   1.000
_cell.length_b   1.000
_cell.length_c   1.000
_cell.angle_alpha   90.00
_cell.angle_beta   90.00
_cell.angle_gamma   90.00
#
_symmetry.space_group_name_H-M   'P 1'
#
loop_
_entity.id
_entity.type
_entity.pdbx_description
1 polymer ?
#
loop_
_entity_poly.entity_id
_entity_poly.type
_entity_poly.pdbx_seq_one_letter_code
_entity_poly.pdbx_strand_id
1 'polypeptide(L)'
;MRCVHWYRVPLDLAREAREKVAAPYIDKAVQCQLSAHDAGEHFGLLTDTGAYGTALWLRWYGTDEAELFVLPDCPVVAPGPDGEGCCLFADHPEQHTWEDAPEEVSCTS
;
A
#
# COMPACT_ATOMS: atom_id res chain seq x y z
N MET A 1 -10.38 -8.51 3.29
CA MET A 1 -9.13 -8.89 4.00
C MET A 1 -7.92 -8.58 3.11
N ARG A 2 -6.77 -8.17 3.67
CA ARG A 2 -5.56 -7.86 2.88
C ARG A 2 -4.83 -9.11 2.40
N CYS A 3 -4.08 -8.97 1.31
CA CYS A 3 -3.21 -10.01 0.78
C CYS A 3 -2.16 -10.44 1.84
N VAL A 4 -1.90 -11.75 1.93
CA VAL A 4 -1.02 -12.34 2.94
C VAL A 4 0.46 -12.36 2.52
N HIS A 5 0.77 -11.89 1.31
CA HIS A 5 2.12 -11.90 0.78
C HIS A 5 2.98 -10.82 1.43
N TRP A 6 4.19 -11.23 1.82
CA TRP A 6 5.21 -10.37 2.39
C TRP A 6 6.43 -10.33 1.49
N TYR A 7 7.02 -9.16 1.37
CA TYR A 7 8.30 -8.98 0.71
C TYR A 7 9.35 -8.55 1.72
N ARG A 8 10.48 -9.26 1.74
CA ARG A 8 11.65 -8.87 2.54
C ARG A 8 12.54 -7.98 1.69
N VAL A 9 12.74 -6.74 2.12
CA VAL A 9 13.47 -5.73 1.35
C VAL A 9 14.99 -6.02 1.40
N PRO A 10 15.64 -6.27 0.26
CA PRO A 10 17.08 -6.43 0.17
C PRO A 10 17.83 -5.16 0.63
N LEU A 11 19.06 -5.31 1.11
CA LEU A 11 19.83 -4.19 1.68
C LEU A 11 20.17 -3.11 0.64
N ASP A 12 20.45 -3.53 -0.59
CA ASP A 12 20.66 -2.67 -1.75
C ASP A 12 19.41 -1.85 -2.08
N LEU A 13 18.24 -2.50 -2.11
CA LEU A 13 16.97 -1.82 -2.35
C LEU A 13 16.60 -0.86 -1.21
N ALA A 14 16.86 -1.25 0.04
CA ALA A 14 16.66 -0.38 1.20
C ALA A 14 17.60 0.84 1.18
N ARG A 15 18.81 0.70 0.65
CA ARG A 15 19.74 1.83 0.45
C ARG A 15 19.23 2.76 -0.65
N GLU A 16 18.85 2.21 -1.80
CA GLU A 16 18.25 2.98 -2.90
C GLU A 16 17.03 3.77 -2.42
N ALA A 17 16.15 3.14 -1.65
CA ALA A 17 14.99 3.78 -1.05
C ALA A 17 15.36 5.00 -0.20
N ARG A 18 16.38 4.89 0.66
CA ARG A 18 16.87 6.00 1.49
C ARG A 18 17.43 7.15 0.65
N GLU A 19 18.18 6.82 -0.40
CA GLU A 19 18.74 7.83 -1.31
C GLU A 19 17.64 8.56 -2.09
N LYS A 20 16.55 7.86 -2.44
CA LYS A 20 15.44 8.41 -3.23
C LYS A 20 14.61 9.45 -2.49
N VAL A 21 14.31 9.23 -1.22
CA VAL A 21 13.36 10.10 -0.46
C VAL A 21 13.97 10.74 0.78
N ALA A 22 15.28 10.56 1.03
CA ALA A 22 15.99 11.06 2.20
C ALA A 22 15.31 10.72 3.55
N ALA A 23 14.55 9.61 3.59
CA ALA A 23 13.79 9.22 4.77
C ALA A 23 14.70 8.70 5.90
N PRO A 24 14.38 9.01 7.18
CA PRO A 24 15.16 8.54 8.32
C PRO A 24 15.04 7.03 8.53
N TYR A 25 13.98 6.41 8.00
CA TYR A 25 13.66 5.01 8.17
C TYR A 25 13.08 4.42 6.89
N ILE A 26 13.37 3.15 6.63
CA ILE A 26 12.79 2.33 5.56
C ILE A 26 12.47 0.98 6.17
N ASP A 27 11.23 0.52 5.98
CA ASP A 27 10.80 -0.81 6.41
C ASP A 27 11.65 -1.89 5.73
N LYS A 28 12.03 -2.91 6.52
CA LYS A 28 12.86 -4.04 6.03
C LYS A 28 12.03 -5.19 5.50
N ALA A 29 10.72 -5.17 5.75
CA ALA A 29 9.77 -6.11 5.21
C ALA A 29 8.41 -5.41 5.14
N VAL A 30 7.68 -5.64 4.06
CA VAL A 30 6.38 -5.01 3.82
C VAL A 30 5.36 -6.07 3.44
N GLN A 31 4.14 -5.94 3.94
CA GLN A 31 3.00 -6.74 3.50
C GLN A 31 2.36 -6.08 2.27
N CYS A 32 1.83 -6.89 1.35
CA CYS A 32 0.98 -6.39 0.29
C CYS A 32 -0.24 -5.65 0.90
N GLN A 33 -0.44 -4.40 0.50
CA GLN A 33 -1.50 -3.53 1.00
C GLN A 33 -2.80 -3.65 0.18
N LEU A 34 -2.79 -4.43 -0.90
CA LEU A 34 -3.96 -4.73 -1.70
C LEU A 34 -4.91 -5.72 -0.99
N SER A 35 -6.15 -5.75 -1.47
CA SER A 35 -7.14 -6.77 -1.10
C SER A 35 -6.64 -8.17 -1.44
N ALA A 36 -7.18 -9.21 -0.81
CA ALA A 36 -6.74 -10.58 -1.02
C ALA A 36 -6.80 -10.96 -2.51
N HIS A 37 -5.66 -11.42 -3.04
CA HIS A 37 -5.51 -11.84 -4.43
C HIS A 37 -4.48 -12.98 -4.53
N ASP A 38 -4.66 -13.85 -5.52
CA ASP A 38 -3.84 -15.07 -5.71
C ASP A 38 -2.70 -14.89 -6.71
N ALA A 39 -2.76 -13.85 -7.56
CA ALA A 39 -1.79 -13.60 -8.61
C ALA A 39 -1.70 -12.11 -8.94
N GLY A 40 -0.65 -11.72 -9.65
CA GLY A 40 -0.41 -10.35 -10.10
C GLY A 40 0.68 -9.64 -9.31
N GLU A 41 0.79 -8.33 -9.53
CA GLU A 41 1.73 -7.46 -8.83
C GLU A 41 1.26 -7.23 -7.40
N HIS A 42 2.21 -7.04 -6.50
CA HIS A 42 1.96 -6.71 -5.11
C HIS A 42 2.56 -5.35 -4.79
N PHE A 43 1.97 -4.66 -3.82
CA PHE A 43 2.37 -3.31 -3.45
C PHE A 43 2.46 -3.14 -1.94
N GLY A 44 3.55 -2.56 -1.46
CA GLY A 44 3.84 -2.43 -0.03
C GLY A 44 4.45 -1.07 0.28
N LEU A 45 3.93 -0.44 1.33
CA LEU A 45 4.39 0.87 1.81
C LEU A 45 5.73 0.70 2.54
N LEU A 46 6.75 1.44 2.13
CA LEU A 46 8.09 1.41 2.75
C LEU A 46 8.31 2.51 3.79
N THR A 47 7.80 3.71 3.51
CA THR A 47 7.83 4.86 4.40
C THR A 47 6.98 5.98 3.83
N ASP A 48 6.48 6.85 4.70
CA ASP A 48 6.09 8.21 4.32
C ASP A 48 7.34 9.00 3.91
N THR A 49 7.23 9.86 2.90
CA THR A 49 8.36 10.69 2.43
C THR A 49 8.53 12.00 3.21
N GLY A 50 7.60 12.33 4.10
CA GLY A 50 7.57 13.58 4.86
C GLY A 50 7.18 14.81 4.02
N ALA A 51 7.16 14.69 2.69
CA ALA A 51 6.48 15.64 1.82
C ALA A 51 4.97 15.39 1.92
N TYR A 52 4.21 16.47 2.12
CA TYR A 52 2.78 16.40 2.39
C TYR A 52 2.06 15.61 1.29
N GLY A 53 1.47 14.47 1.67
CA GLY A 53 0.66 13.66 0.78
C GLY A 53 1.43 12.80 -0.21
N THR A 54 2.67 12.37 0.09
CA THR A 54 3.39 11.38 -0.73
C THR A 54 4.08 10.30 0.10
N ALA A 55 4.08 9.08 -0.42
CA ALA A 55 4.70 7.92 0.21
C ALA A 55 5.63 7.16 -0.76
N LEU A 56 6.64 6.49 -0.21
CA LEU A 56 7.50 5.58 -0.96
C LEU A 56 6.94 4.16 -0.88
N TRP A 57 6.77 3.57 -2.04
CA TRP A 57 6.19 2.26 -2.27
C TRP A 57 7.17 1.31 -2.92
N LEU A 58 6.97 0.04 -2.62
CA LEU A 58 7.56 -1.09 -3.29
C LEU A 58 6.49 -1.80 -4.11
N ARG A 59 6.74 -1.98 -5.41
CA ARG A 59 6.01 -2.89 -6.28
C ARG A 59 6.83 -4.14 -6.49
N TRP A 60 6.24 -5.32 -6.43
CA TRP A 60 6.96 -6.56 -6.76
C TRP A 60 6.09 -7.59 -7.47
N TYR A 61 6.76 -8.44 -8.25
CA TYR A 61 6.21 -9.65 -8.84
C TYR A 61 7.13 -10.84 -8.52
N GLY A 62 6.60 -11.84 -7.81
CA GLY A 62 7.44 -12.92 -7.28
C GLY A 62 8.49 -12.43 -6.27
N THR A 63 9.69 -12.98 -6.29
CA THR A 63 10.76 -12.63 -5.32
C THR A 63 11.83 -11.69 -5.87
N ASP A 64 12.03 -11.68 -7.19
CA ASP A 64 13.24 -11.14 -7.82
C ASP A 64 12.98 -9.83 -8.58
N GLU A 65 11.73 -9.54 -8.91
CA GLU A 65 11.34 -8.33 -9.63
C GLU A 65 10.68 -7.36 -8.65
N ALA A 66 11.44 -6.34 -8.21
CA ALA A 66 10.95 -5.34 -7.28
C ALA A 66 11.41 -3.93 -7.67
N GLU A 67 10.53 -2.95 -7.54
CA GLU A 67 10.73 -1.58 -8.01
C GLU A 67 10.17 -0.54 -7.04
N LEU A 68 10.85 0.59 -6.91
CA LEU A 68 10.52 1.68 -5.98
C LEU A 68 9.75 2.81 -6.66
N PHE A 69 8.63 3.22 -6.08
CA PHE A 69 7.79 4.31 -6.60
C PHE A 69 7.46 5.32 -5.51
N VAL A 70 7.50 6.61 -5.84
CA VAL A 70 6.92 7.65 -4.98
C VAL A 70 5.55 7.97 -5.53
N LEU A 71 4.52 7.81 -4.71
CA LEU A 71 3.14 8.01 -5.12
C LEU A 71 2.45 9.00 -4.17
N PRO A 72 1.60 9.88 -4.71
CA PRO A 72 0.77 10.73 -3.87
C PRO A 72 -0.33 9.91 -3.20
N ASP A 73 -0.79 10.40 -2.05
CA ASP A 73 -1.99 9.87 -1.39
C ASP A 73 -3.20 9.96 -2.34
N CYS A 74 -4.14 9.03 -2.19
CA CYS A 74 -5.37 9.09 -2.96
C CYS A 74 -6.14 10.38 -2.61
N PRO A 75 -6.60 11.17 -3.60
CA PRO A 75 -7.40 12.37 -3.34
C PRO A 75 -8.82 12.05 -2.87
N VAL A 76 -9.22 10.77 -2.87
CA VAL A 76 -10.54 10.33 -2.42
C VAL A 76 -10.59 10.36 -0.90
N VAL A 77 -11.53 11.16 -0.37
CA VAL A 77 -11.83 11.23 1.05
C VAL A 77 -12.76 10.07 1.43
N ALA A 78 -12.37 9.32 2.46
CA ALA A 78 -13.21 8.26 3.02
C ALA A 78 -14.59 8.79 3.47
N PRO A 79 -15.68 8.03 3.26
CA PRO A 79 -16.89 8.23 4.04
C PRO A 79 -16.64 7.75 5.49
N GLY A 80 -16.04 8.59 6.32
CA GLY A 80 -15.74 8.29 7.72
C GLY A 80 -15.40 9.55 8.51
N PRO A 81 -15.54 9.54 9.86
CA PRO A 81 -15.32 10.72 10.69
C PRO A 81 -13.90 11.27 10.60
N ASP A 82 -12.92 10.41 10.29
CA ASP A 82 -11.50 10.77 10.22
C ASP A 82 -11.09 11.28 8.84
N GLY A 83 -11.90 11.03 7.79
CA GLY A 83 -11.65 11.51 6.43
C GLY A 83 -10.30 11.08 5.83
N GLU A 84 -9.60 10.13 6.45
CA GLU A 84 -8.29 9.65 6.00
C GLU A 84 -8.48 9.04 4.61
N GLY A 85 -7.94 9.70 3.58
CA GLY A 85 -8.01 9.18 2.23
C GLY A 85 -7.39 7.79 2.15
N CYS A 86 -7.77 7.03 1.13
CA CYS A 86 -7.13 5.75 0.87
C CYS A 86 -5.64 6.01 0.60
N CYS A 87 -4.76 5.89 1.60
CA CYS A 87 -3.33 6.15 1.43
C CYS A 87 -2.66 5.20 0.43
N LEU A 88 -3.43 4.35 -0.27
CA LEU A 88 -2.91 3.35 -1.18
C LEU A 88 -2.39 4.02 -2.44
N PHE A 89 -3.17 4.59 -3.37
CA PHE A 89 -2.59 5.11 -4.64
C PHE A 89 -3.49 6.12 -5.38
N ALA A 90 -2.91 6.84 -6.36
CA ALA A 90 -3.67 7.49 -7.43
C ALA A 90 -4.22 6.44 -8.43
N ASP A 91 -5.52 6.53 -8.74
CA ASP A 91 -6.23 5.76 -9.78
C ASP A 91 -6.21 4.22 -9.65
N HIS A 92 -6.18 3.64 -8.44
CA HIS A 92 -6.36 2.19 -8.33
C HIS A 92 -7.82 1.80 -8.65
N PRO A 93 -8.06 0.77 -9.48
CA PRO A 93 -9.41 0.27 -9.79
C PRO A 93 -9.93 -0.77 -8.78
N GLU A 94 -9.15 -1.15 -7.77
CA GLU A 94 -9.52 -2.18 -6.79
C GLU A 94 -10.48 -1.69 -5.69
N GLN A 95 -11.08 -2.60 -4.93
CA GLN A 95 -11.93 -2.27 -3.78
C GLN A 95 -11.08 -1.86 -2.58
N HIS A 96 -11.47 -0.76 -1.94
CA HIS A 96 -10.85 -0.23 -0.74
C HIS A 96 -11.05 -1.18 0.45
N THR A 97 -10.10 -1.22 1.38
CA THR A 97 -10.24 -2.04 2.60
C THR A 97 -11.42 -1.66 3.51
N TRP A 98 -12.03 -0.48 3.32
CA TRP A 98 -13.29 -0.08 3.99
C TRP A 98 -14.57 -0.51 3.23
N GLU A 99 -14.46 -0.95 1.98
CA GLU A 99 -15.58 -1.47 1.18
C GLU A 99 -15.87 -2.93 1.55
N ASP A 100 -14.96 -3.57 2.30
CA ASP A 100 -15.19 -4.80 3.09
C ASP A 100 -16.07 -4.50 4.33
N ALA A 101 -17.23 -3.87 4.15
CA ALA A 101 -18.30 -4.09 5.09
C ALA A 101 -18.86 -5.49 4.79
N PRO A 102 -18.99 -6.40 5.78
CA PRO A 102 -19.85 -7.57 5.54
C PRO A 102 -21.21 -7.00 5.14
N GLU A 103 -21.78 -7.44 4.02
CA GLU A 103 -23.20 -7.25 3.76
C GLU A 103 -23.91 -7.67 5.04
N GLU A 104 -24.51 -6.70 5.74
CA GLU A 104 -25.48 -6.95 6.77
C GLU A 104 -26.58 -7.76 6.07
N VAL A 105 -26.52 -9.08 6.18
CA VAL A 105 -27.57 -9.96 5.72
C VAL A 105 -28.82 -9.46 6.41
N SER A 106 -29.67 -8.80 5.63
CA SER A 106 -30.98 -8.37 6.07
C SER A 106 -31.79 -9.63 6.32
N CYS A 107 -31.69 -10.17 7.53
CA CYS A 107 -32.65 -11.11 8.05
C CYS A 107 -33.98 -10.37 8.17
N THR A 108 -34.75 -10.50 7.10
CA THR A 108 -36.18 -10.22 7.10
C THR A 108 -36.85 -11.10 8.14
N SER A 109 -37.51 -10.47 9.10
CA SER A 109 -38.81 -10.89 9.63
C SER A 109 -39.51 -9.69 10.27
#